data_AF-A0A0J7NE14-F1
#
_entry.id   AF-A0A0J7NE14-F1
#
_cell.length_a   1.000
_cell.length_b   1.000
_cell.length_c   1.000
_cell.angle_alpha   90.00
_cell.angle_beta   90.00
_cell.angle_gamma   90.00
#
_symmetry.space_group_name_H-M   'P 1'
#
loop_
_entity.id
_entity.type
_entity.pdbx_description
1 polymer ?
#
loop_
_entity_poly.entity_id
_entity_poly.type
_entity_poly.pdbx_seq_one_letter_code
_entity_poly.pdbx_strand_id
1 'polypeptide(L)'
;MIISRLNSIDEHVKNYAPQILALTGPPGARPALIHLANLITKNNSLLISGEVFPTRLSYRLRSARLRSGYSWLHQQRIKSFYHVVEDLNLERGAAALMQATGVGKLAPNVVLMGYKTHWSTCNHKDLQEYFNVLHNAFDHKLAVAILRIAEGLDCSVITNANGDDEHGILAQSSYDLAGNTLMHADSDLSMSTQIPRVQSVPTIGTPFVSHTTDVIHMIRDSPVHWNVRENLKQKKKNAADKLLLEKRNGMASIPENITIFQKKHKKGTIDVWWLYDDGGLTILLPYIISTRSNWETCKLRIFALANHKQEIGAQEKEMDEIMCKARIKYSSLKMVDDISVEPKQETLSFFDKLISDFRMNDSSDNSECYVTDFELQNLRDKTHRQLRLRELLLENSSQSTLVVM
;
A
#
# COMPACT_ATOMS: atom_id res chain seq x y z
N MET A 1 18.58 -16.83 11.80
CA MET A 1 19.69 -17.51 11.07
C MET A 1 19.68 -17.27 9.55
N ILE A 2 18.52 -17.19 8.87
CA ILE A 2 18.45 -16.91 7.41
C ILE A 2 18.70 -15.42 7.09
N ILE A 3 18.06 -14.49 7.80
CA ILE A 3 18.20 -13.04 7.54
C ILE A 3 19.65 -12.56 7.75
N SER A 4 20.34 -13.08 8.77
CA SER A 4 21.76 -12.76 9.01
C SER A 4 22.68 -13.21 7.89
N ARG A 5 22.33 -14.27 7.13
CA ARG A 5 23.10 -14.70 5.95
C ARG A 5 22.89 -13.79 4.73
N LEU A 6 21.78 -13.07 4.65
CA LEU A 6 21.59 -12.07 3.58
C LEU A 6 22.60 -10.93 3.72
N ASN A 7 22.97 -10.58 4.95
CA ASN A 7 23.93 -9.50 5.19
C ASN A 7 25.33 -9.81 4.67
N SER A 8 25.71 -11.09 4.53
CA SER A 8 27.04 -11.49 4.04
C SER A 8 27.14 -11.59 2.51
N ILE A 9 26.05 -11.38 1.78
CA ILE A 9 26.05 -11.42 0.31
C ILE A 9 26.37 -10.02 -0.21
N ASP A 10 27.38 -9.83 -1.06
CA ASP A 10 27.70 -8.51 -1.61
C ASP A 10 26.58 -7.95 -2.49
N GLU A 11 26.39 -6.63 -2.43
CA GLU A 11 25.42 -5.94 -3.27
C GLU A 11 25.98 -5.81 -4.69
N HIS A 12 25.21 -6.27 -5.67
CA HIS A 12 25.58 -6.18 -7.07
C HIS A 12 24.40 -5.65 -7.87
N VAL A 13 24.65 -4.72 -8.79
CA VAL A 13 23.60 -4.03 -9.58
C VAL A 13 22.67 -5.02 -10.30
N LYS A 14 23.23 -6.13 -10.81
CA LYS A 14 22.46 -7.22 -11.45
C LYS A 14 21.48 -7.97 -10.53
N ASN A 15 21.60 -7.81 -9.22
CA ASN A 15 20.74 -8.47 -8.21
C ASN A 15 19.72 -7.49 -7.62
N TYR A 16 19.57 -6.29 -8.20
CA TYR A 16 18.59 -5.33 -7.73
C TYR A 16 17.17 -5.93 -7.80
N ALA A 17 16.45 -5.80 -6.68
CA ALA A 17 15.07 -6.20 -6.56
C ALA A 17 14.29 -5.05 -5.89
N PRO A 18 13.15 -4.62 -6.45
CA PRO A 18 12.34 -3.58 -5.83
C PRO A 18 11.67 -4.12 -4.57
N GLN A 19 12.07 -3.58 -3.42
CA GLN A 19 11.51 -3.81 -2.10
C GLN A 19 10.61 -2.62 -1.75
N ILE A 20 9.29 -2.83 -1.74
CA ILE A 20 8.32 -1.73 -1.72
C ILE A 20 7.77 -1.50 -0.33
N LEU A 21 7.87 -0.26 0.15
CA LEU A 21 7.04 0.29 1.22
C LEU A 21 5.86 1.04 0.59
N ALA A 22 4.68 0.46 0.67
CA ALA A 22 3.44 1.01 0.11
C ALA A 22 2.67 1.78 1.19
N LEU A 23 2.55 3.11 1.05
CA LEU A 23 1.79 3.98 1.95
C LEU A 23 0.30 3.92 1.63
N THR A 24 -0.34 2.83 2.03
CA THR A 24 -1.72 2.48 1.67
C THR A 24 -2.74 2.97 2.68
N GLY A 25 -2.31 3.25 3.91
CA GLY A 25 -3.23 3.25 5.04
C GLY A 25 -3.76 1.83 5.27
N PRO A 26 -5.02 1.67 5.72
CA PRO A 26 -5.65 0.36 5.83
C PRO A 26 -5.61 -0.36 4.47
N PRO A 27 -5.21 -1.65 4.40
CA PRO A 27 -5.02 -2.33 3.12
C PRO A 27 -6.26 -2.32 2.20
N GLY A 28 -7.45 -2.41 2.79
CA GLY A 28 -8.71 -2.34 2.05
C GLY A 28 -9.08 -0.94 1.54
N ALA A 29 -8.49 0.14 2.07
CA ALA A 29 -8.83 1.50 1.69
C ALA A 29 -8.30 1.85 0.29
N ARG A 30 -7.11 1.37 -0.10
CA ARG A 30 -6.48 1.66 -1.39
C ARG A 30 -5.98 0.38 -2.07
N PRO A 31 -6.89 -0.51 -2.48
CA PRO A 31 -6.52 -1.84 -2.97
C PRO A 31 -5.71 -1.79 -4.27
N ALA A 32 -5.98 -0.83 -5.16
CA ALA A 32 -5.25 -0.65 -6.41
C ALA A 32 -3.73 -0.46 -6.18
N LEU A 33 -3.36 0.28 -5.15
CA LEU A 33 -1.95 0.55 -4.82
C LEU A 33 -1.23 -0.72 -4.34
N ILE A 34 -1.90 -1.54 -3.54
CA ILE A 34 -1.36 -2.83 -3.10
C ILE A 34 -1.26 -3.82 -4.25
N HIS A 35 -2.27 -3.86 -5.13
CA HIS A 35 -2.24 -4.74 -6.29
C HIS A 35 -1.10 -4.39 -7.24
N LEU A 36 -0.86 -3.10 -7.51
CA LEU A 36 0.31 -2.66 -8.27
C LEU A 36 1.62 -3.07 -7.59
N ALA A 37 1.75 -2.83 -6.28
CA ALA A 37 2.93 -3.22 -5.52
C ALA A 37 3.19 -4.73 -5.56
N ASN A 38 2.13 -5.54 -5.50
CA ASN A 38 2.20 -6.99 -5.61
C ASN A 38 2.61 -7.45 -7.02
N LEU A 39 2.16 -6.77 -8.08
CA LEU A 39 2.60 -7.05 -9.45
C LEU A 39 4.11 -6.81 -9.60
N ILE A 40 4.63 -5.73 -9.00
CA ILE A 40 6.05 -5.40 -9.06
C ILE A 40 6.89 -6.41 -8.26
N THR A 41 6.50 -6.72 -7.03
CA THR A 41 7.30 -7.58 -6.13
C THR A 41 7.22 -9.08 -6.45
N LYS A 42 6.16 -9.54 -7.14
CA LYS A 42 5.97 -10.94 -7.62
C LYS A 42 6.16 -12.01 -6.53
N ASN A 43 5.86 -11.72 -5.26
CA ASN A 43 6.17 -12.61 -4.12
C ASN A 43 7.66 -13.00 -3.99
N ASN A 44 8.55 -12.34 -4.74
CA ASN A 44 10.00 -12.59 -4.75
C ASN A 44 10.73 -11.50 -3.95
N SER A 45 10.15 -10.31 -3.87
CA SER A 45 10.69 -9.18 -3.12
C SER A 45 9.83 -8.86 -1.90
N LEU A 46 10.39 -8.05 -1.02
CA LEU A 46 9.71 -7.52 0.15
C LEU A 46 8.59 -6.55 -0.27
N LEU A 47 7.41 -6.73 0.30
CA LEU A 47 6.30 -5.79 0.25
C LEU A 47 5.85 -5.48 1.68
N ILE A 48 5.81 -4.20 2.02
CA ILE A 48 5.32 -3.69 3.30
C ILE A 48 4.17 -2.72 3.02
N SER A 49 3.01 -2.96 3.61
CA SER A 49 1.88 -2.04 3.65
C SER A 49 1.98 -1.19 4.92
N GLY A 50 2.18 0.11 4.75
CA GLY A 50 2.30 1.09 5.83
C GLY A 50 0.99 1.85 6.08
N GLU A 51 0.59 1.92 7.35
CA GLU A 51 -0.46 2.81 7.84
C GLU A 51 0.12 3.76 8.88
N VAL A 52 -0.15 5.05 8.70
CA VAL A 52 0.12 6.10 9.68
C VAL A 52 -1.21 6.50 10.29
N PHE A 53 -1.34 6.32 11.59
CA PHE A 53 -2.53 6.67 12.35
C PHE A 53 -2.21 7.88 13.25
N PRO A 54 -2.94 8.99 13.12
CA PRO A 54 -2.56 10.26 13.74
C PRO A 54 -2.73 10.27 15.27
N THR A 55 -3.50 9.34 15.83
CA THR A 55 -3.78 9.29 17.27
C THR A 55 -3.24 8.01 17.89
N ARG A 56 -3.08 8.00 19.21
CA ARG A 56 -2.69 6.80 19.94
C ARG A 56 -3.79 5.75 19.90
N LEU A 57 -3.43 4.52 19.56
CA LEU A 57 -4.34 3.38 19.56
C LEU A 57 -4.23 2.59 20.87
N SER A 58 -5.36 2.13 21.40
CA SER A 58 -5.32 1.12 22.47
C SER A 58 -4.79 -0.21 21.91
N TYR A 59 -4.14 -1.01 22.74
CA TYR A 59 -3.63 -2.33 22.34
C TYR A 59 -4.70 -3.21 21.65
N ARG A 60 -5.93 -3.17 22.18
CA ARG A 60 -7.08 -3.90 21.61
C ARG A 60 -7.40 -3.44 20.19
N LEU A 61 -7.45 -2.11 19.97
CA LEU A 61 -7.76 -1.54 18.66
C LEU A 61 -6.63 -1.77 17.66
N ARG A 62 -5.38 -1.60 18.08
CA ARG A 62 -4.18 -1.93 17.28
C ARG A 62 -4.20 -3.39 16.84
N SER A 63 -4.46 -4.31 17.76
CA SER A 63 -4.56 -5.74 17.46
C SER A 63 -5.71 -6.07 16.51
N ALA A 64 -6.87 -5.43 16.68
CA ALA A 64 -8.01 -5.60 15.78
C ALA A 64 -7.70 -5.10 14.36
N ARG A 65 -7.06 -3.92 14.22
CA ARG A 65 -6.62 -3.38 12.93
C ARG A 65 -5.62 -4.30 12.24
N LEU A 66 -4.59 -4.76 12.94
CA LEU A 66 -3.61 -5.71 12.40
C LEU A 66 -4.28 -6.98 11.90
N ARG A 67 -5.17 -7.59 12.70
CA ARG A 67 -5.92 -8.78 12.28
C ARG A 67 -6.78 -8.52 11.04
N SER A 68 -7.48 -7.39 10.97
CA SER A 68 -8.30 -7.02 9.83
C SER A 68 -7.46 -6.82 8.57
N GLY A 69 -6.35 -6.08 8.66
CA GLY A 69 -5.42 -5.85 7.56
C GLY A 69 -4.81 -7.15 7.02
N TYR A 70 -4.31 -8.02 7.90
CA TYR A 70 -3.80 -9.34 7.49
C TYR A 70 -4.89 -10.23 6.91
N SER A 71 -6.09 -10.23 7.49
CA SER A 71 -7.23 -10.98 6.94
C SER A 71 -7.53 -10.56 5.50
N TRP A 72 -7.56 -9.25 5.23
CA TRP A 72 -7.76 -8.73 3.87
C TRP A 72 -6.63 -9.15 2.92
N LEU A 73 -5.37 -9.02 3.34
CA LEU A 73 -4.20 -9.43 2.53
C LEU A 73 -4.24 -10.93 2.19
N HIS A 74 -4.62 -11.78 3.15
CA HIS A 74 -4.78 -13.22 2.93
C HIS A 74 -5.92 -13.54 1.98
N GLN A 75 -7.07 -12.85 2.10
CA GLN A 75 -8.19 -13.01 1.18
C GLN A 75 -7.80 -12.65 -0.26
N GLN A 76 -7.00 -11.59 -0.44
CA GLN A 76 -6.49 -11.17 -1.74
C GLN A 76 -5.27 -11.97 -2.23
N ARG A 77 -4.77 -12.92 -1.42
CA ARG A 77 -3.57 -13.75 -1.70
C ARG A 77 -2.30 -12.92 -1.94
N ILE A 78 -2.15 -11.82 -1.21
CA ILE A 78 -1.00 -10.91 -1.29
C ILE A 78 -0.06 -11.18 -0.12
N LYS A 79 1.22 -11.44 -0.41
CA LYS A 79 2.26 -11.59 0.62
C LYS A 79 2.85 -10.23 0.93
N SER A 80 2.26 -9.54 1.90
CA SER A 80 2.73 -8.24 2.40
C SER A 80 2.83 -8.28 3.93
N PHE A 81 3.83 -7.61 4.49
CA PHE A 81 3.84 -7.28 5.91
C PHE A 81 3.01 -6.02 6.13
N TYR A 82 2.25 -5.97 7.21
CA TYR A 82 1.43 -4.80 7.53
C TYR A 82 1.98 -4.12 8.78
N HIS A 83 2.34 -2.84 8.65
CA HIS A 83 2.94 -2.06 9.72
C HIS A 83 2.13 -0.81 10.00
N VAL A 84 1.80 -0.62 11.27
CA VAL A 84 0.99 0.50 11.76
C VAL A 84 1.85 1.36 12.70
N VAL A 85 2.04 2.60 12.31
CA VAL A 85 2.66 3.66 13.13
C VAL A 85 1.54 4.54 13.68
N GLU A 86 1.60 4.87 14.96
CA GLU A 86 0.58 5.62 15.69
C GLU A 86 1.16 6.90 16.28
N ASP A 87 0.29 7.84 16.65
CA ASP A 87 0.63 9.09 17.34
C ASP A 87 1.61 9.99 16.58
N LEU A 88 1.56 9.94 15.25
CA LEU A 88 2.40 10.74 14.36
C LEU A 88 1.60 11.25 13.16
N ASN A 89 1.93 12.47 12.71
CA ASN A 89 1.42 13.01 11.45
C ASN A 89 1.93 12.21 10.25
N LEU A 90 1.35 12.44 9.08
CA LEU A 90 1.70 11.69 7.86
C LEU A 90 3.20 11.78 7.56
N GLU A 91 3.77 12.98 7.63
CA GLU A 91 5.18 13.23 7.36
C GLU A 91 6.10 12.41 8.29
N ARG A 92 5.96 12.61 9.60
CA ARG A 92 6.82 11.94 10.60
C ARG A 92 6.58 10.44 10.65
N GLY A 93 5.33 10.01 10.50
CA GLY A 93 4.98 8.59 10.48
C GLY A 93 5.53 7.88 9.24
N ALA A 94 5.50 8.52 8.07
CA ALA A 94 6.10 7.97 6.86
C ALA A 94 7.64 7.94 6.96
N ALA A 95 8.27 8.99 7.51
CA ALA A 95 9.71 9.00 7.76
C ALA A 95 10.13 7.89 8.73
N ALA A 96 9.38 7.69 9.82
CA ALA A 96 9.61 6.58 10.75
C ALA A 96 9.47 5.22 10.06
N LEU A 97 8.47 5.04 9.18
CA LEU A 97 8.36 3.82 8.39
C LEU A 97 9.57 3.63 7.46
N MET A 98 10.02 4.66 6.76
CA MET A 98 11.18 4.57 5.86
C MET A 98 12.47 4.17 6.59
N GLN A 99 12.69 4.70 7.79
CA GLN A 99 13.92 4.47 8.56
C GLN A 99 13.89 3.17 9.37
N ALA A 100 12.75 2.82 9.95
CA ALA A 100 12.65 1.76 10.96
C ALA A 100 12.02 0.46 10.43
N THR A 101 11.54 0.43 9.18
CA THR A 101 11.02 -0.81 8.60
C THR A 101 12.11 -1.64 7.95
N GLY A 102 12.01 -2.96 8.15
CA GLY A 102 12.95 -3.93 7.61
C GLY A 102 14.02 -4.36 8.60
N VAL A 103 14.83 -5.34 8.19
CA VAL A 103 15.93 -5.90 8.99
C VAL A 103 17.10 -6.23 8.07
N GLY A 104 18.24 -5.55 8.26
CA GLY A 104 19.43 -5.73 7.42
C GLY A 104 19.13 -5.39 5.96
N LYS A 105 19.47 -6.29 5.02
CA LYS A 105 19.17 -6.12 3.59
C LYS A 105 17.71 -6.32 3.19
N LEU A 106 16.87 -6.78 4.13
CA LEU A 106 15.43 -6.90 3.95
C LEU A 106 14.76 -5.59 4.40
N ALA A 107 15.00 -4.51 3.66
CA ALA A 107 14.52 -3.17 3.94
C ALA A 107 14.01 -2.52 2.64
N PRO A 108 12.98 -1.67 2.70
CA PRO A 108 12.43 -1.05 1.51
C PRO A 108 13.47 -0.17 0.81
N ASN A 109 13.48 -0.20 -0.52
CA ASN A 109 14.28 0.69 -1.38
C ASN A 109 13.40 1.52 -2.34
N VAL A 110 12.09 1.22 -2.40
CA VAL A 110 11.09 2.00 -3.13
C VAL A 110 9.94 2.36 -2.20
N VAL A 111 9.59 3.64 -2.13
CA VAL A 111 8.36 4.12 -1.50
C VAL A 111 7.29 4.26 -2.58
N LEU A 112 6.17 3.56 -2.41
CA LEU A 112 5.00 3.68 -3.28
C LEU A 112 3.89 4.44 -2.57
N MET A 113 3.43 5.54 -3.16
CA MET A 113 2.35 6.37 -2.61
C MET A 113 1.28 6.69 -3.66
N GLY A 114 0.09 7.05 -3.20
CA GLY A 114 -1.01 7.45 -4.06
C GLY A 114 -0.96 8.95 -4.34
N TYR A 115 -1.25 9.35 -5.58
CA TYR A 115 -1.38 10.76 -5.94
C TYR A 115 -2.54 11.41 -5.17
N LYS A 116 -2.28 12.55 -4.53
CA LYS A 116 -3.30 13.33 -3.83
C LYS A 116 -4.19 14.05 -4.85
N THR A 117 -5.35 13.49 -5.15
CA THR A 117 -6.31 14.04 -6.14
C THR A 117 -6.91 15.37 -5.71
N HIS A 118 -7.26 15.50 -4.43
CA HIS A 118 -7.92 16.68 -3.84
C HIS A 118 -6.92 17.70 -3.28
N TRP A 119 -5.80 17.90 -3.96
CA TRP A 119 -4.74 18.81 -3.50
C TRP A 119 -5.18 20.28 -3.53
N SER A 120 -6.14 20.65 -4.39
CA SER A 120 -6.66 22.02 -4.50
C SER A 120 -7.68 22.38 -3.42
N THR A 121 -8.38 21.40 -2.84
CA THR A 121 -9.45 21.63 -1.85
C THR A 121 -9.06 21.25 -0.42
N CYS A 122 -7.89 20.61 -0.24
CA CYS A 122 -7.42 20.20 1.08
C CYS A 122 -6.76 21.35 1.84
N ASN A 123 -6.56 21.15 3.14
CA ASN A 123 -5.77 22.07 3.95
C ASN A 123 -4.31 22.15 3.45
N HIS A 124 -3.74 23.35 3.44
CA HIS A 124 -2.36 23.62 3.05
C HIS A 124 -1.35 22.77 3.85
N LYS A 125 -1.62 22.55 5.15
CA LYS A 125 -0.79 21.69 5.99
C LYS A 125 -0.70 20.25 5.47
N ASP A 126 -1.82 19.66 5.02
CA ASP A 126 -1.83 18.29 4.50
C ASP A 126 -1.09 18.18 3.17
N LEU A 127 -1.10 19.26 2.38
CA LEU A 127 -0.36 19.34 1.12
C LEU A 127 1.15 19.42 1.39
N GLN A 128 1.55 20.26 2.33
CA GLN A 128 2.94 20.38 2.78
C GLN A 128 3.45 19.05 3.34
N GLU A 129 2.69 18.39 4.21
CA GLU A 129 3.05 17.06 4.74
C GLU A 129 3.23 16.03 3.60
N TYR A 130 2.37 16.04 2.57
CA TYR A 130 2.51 15.15 1.41
C TYR A 130 3.81 15.41 0.63
N PHE A 131 4.18 16.67 0.40
CA PHE A 131 5.44 17.03 -0.27
C PHE A 131 6.66 16.71 0.58
N ASN A 132 6.60 16.93 1.89
CA ASN A 132 7.69 16.60 2.80
C ASN A 132 7.96 15.09 2.83
N VAL A 133 6.94 14.24 2.67
CA VAL A 133 7.14 12.79 2.50
C VAL A 133 8.00 12.47 1.25
N LEU A 134 7.82 13.20 0.15
CA LEU A 134 8.63 13.03 -1.07
C LEU A 134 10.08 13.42 -0.81
N HIS A 135 10.31 14.59 -0.21
CA HIS A 135 11.65 15.06 0.13
C HIS A 135 12.36 14.10 1.09
N ASN A 136 11.67 13.68 2.15
CA ASN A 136 12.17 12.69 3.09
C ASN A 136 12.56 11.39 2.37
N ALA A 137 11.76 10.89 1.42
CA ALA A 137 12.12 9.67 0.69
C ALA A 137 13.43 9.83 -0.11
N PHE A 138 13.62 10.97 -0.78
CA PHE A 138 14.86 11.26 -1.51
C PHE A 138 16.07 11.43 -0.58
N ASP A 139 15.89 12.09 0.57
CA ASP A 139 16.95 12.25 1.58
C ASP A 139 17.42 10.89 2.13
N HIS A 140 16.51 9.91 2.23
CA HIS A 140 16.82 8.53 2.60
C HIS A 140 17.34 7.68 1.44
N LYS A 141 17.57 8.27 0.25
CA LYS A 141 18.03 7.59 -0.96
C LYS A 141 17.09 6.46 -1.41
N LEU A 142 15.81 6.60 -1.12
CA LEU A 142 14.77 5.69 -1.59
C LEU A 142 14.26 6.17 -2.94
N ALA A 143 13.95 5.23 -3.83
CA ALA A 143 13.20 5.56 -5.03
C ALA A 143 11.74 5.85 -4.67
N VAL A 144 11.10 6.75 -5.41
CA VAL A 144 9.70 7.13 -5.18
C VAL A 144 8.87 6.74 -6.39
N ALA A 145 7.75 6.07 -6.15
CA ALA A 145 6.73 5.79 -7.14
C ALA A 145 5.39 6.39 -6.70
N ILE A 146 4.73 7.12 -7.60
CA ILE A 146 3.42 7.73 -7.34
C ILE A 146 2.40 7.11 -8.30
N LEU A 147 1.38 6.46 -7.75
CA LEU A 147 0.26 5.93 -8.53
C LEU A 147 -0.85 6.97 -8.63
N ARG A 148 -1.25 7.32 -9.85
CA ARG A 148 -2.44 8.15 -10.12
C ARG A 148 -3.48 7.36 -10.92
N ILE A 149 -4.72 7.38 -10.47
CA ILE A 149 -5.89 6.86 -11.19
C ILE A 149 -6.88 8.02 -11.36
N ALA A 150 -7.59 8.07 -12.48
CA ALA A 150 -8.46 9.19 -12.84
C ALA A 150 -9.54 9.50 -11.78
N GLU A 151 -10.16 8.47 -11.21
CA GLU A 151 -11.23 8.64 -10.20
C GLU A 151 -10.72 8.62 -8.75
N GLY A 152 -9.40 8.60 -8.54
CA GLY A 152 -8.79 8.49 -7.22
C GLY A 152 -8.55 7.04 -6.76
N LEU A 153 -8.10 6.89 -5.52
CA LEU A 153 -7.63 5.63 -4.94
C LEU A 153 -8.42 5.19 -3.70
N ASP A 154 -9.14 6.10 -3.05
CA ASP A 154 -9.79 5.87 -1.76
C ASP A 154 -11.13 5.15 -1.92
N CYS A 155 -11.19 3.94 -1.38
CA CYS A 155 -12.34 3.02 -1.40
C CYS A 155 -12.94 2.80 -0.01
N SER A 156 -12.52 3.58 1.00
CA SER A 156 -12.88 3.38 2.41
C SER A 156 -14.39 3.33 2.65
N VAL A 157 -15.17 4.08 1.86
CA VAL A 157 -16.64 4.11 1.91
C VAL A 157 -17.26 2.74 1.55
N ILE A 158 -16.66 2.02 0.60
CA ILE A 158 -17.16 0.72 0.12
C ILE A 158 -16.76 -0.40 1.08
N THR A 159 -15.57 -0.32 1.68
CA THR A 159 -15.11 -1.33 2.65
C THR A 159 -15.83 -1.25 3.99
N ASN A 160 -16.22 -0.04 4.43
CA ASN A 160 -16.97 0.13 5.68
C ASN A 160 -18.42 -0.33 5.53
N ALA A 161 -19.05 -0.12 4.37
CA ALA A 161 -20.40 -0.63 4.08
C ALA A 161 -20.51 -2.17 4.10
N ASN A 162 -19.40 -2.88 3.90
CA ASN A 162 -19.35 -4.34 3.98
C ASN A 162 -18.91 -4.87 5.37
N GLY A 163 -18.68 -3.97 6.34
CA GLY A 163 -18.12 -4.29 7.66
C GLY A 163 -19.03 -4.00 8.86
N ASP A 164 -20.19 -3.34 8.68
CA ASP A 164 -21.00 -2.82 9.79
C ASP A 164 -22.23 -3.67 10.20
N ASP A 165 -22.36 -4.89 9.65
CA ASP A 165 -23.40 -5.87 10.06
C ASP A 165 -22.93 -6.83 11.19
N GLU A 166 -22.04 -6.38 12.07
CA GLU A 166 -21.89 -6.96 13.41
C GLU A 166 -22.14 -5.89 14.48
N HIS A 167 -23.35 -5.33 14.47
CA HIS A 167 -23.90 -4.73 15.68
C HIS A 167 -24.01 -5.80 16.76
N GLY A 168 -23.20 -5.64 17.81
CA GLY A 168 -23.16 -6.51 18.97
C GLY A 168 -24.53 -6.67 19.62
N ILE A 169 -25.11 -7.86 19.44
CA ILE A 169 -26.14 -8.35 20.35
C ILE A 169 -25.43 -8.83 21.62
N LEU A 170 -25.68 -8.10 22.70
CA LEU A 170 -25.46 -8.53 24.07
C LEU A 170 -26.04 -9.94 24.28
N ALA A 171 -25.17 -10.94 24.39
CA ALA A 171 -25.52 -12.23 24.95
C ALA A 171 -24.45 -12.60 25.99
N GLN A 172 -24.75 -12.26 27.24
CA GLN A 172 -24.20 -12.96 28.39
C GLN A 172 -24.43 -14.46 28.18
N SER A 173 -23.36 -15.22 28.00
CA SER A 173 -23.41 -16.66 28.19
C SER A 173 -22.17 -17.09 28.96
N SER A 174 -22.39 -17.25 30.25
CA SER A 174 -21.59 -18.03 31.17
C SER A 174 -21.51 -19.47 30.70
N TYR A 175 -20.32 -19.94 30.38
CA TYR A 175 -19.93 -21.35 30.54
C TYR A 175 -18.42 -21.44 30.77
N ASP A 176 -18.10 -21.85 31.99
CA ASP A 176 -17.07 -22.78 32.42
C ASP A 176 -15.58 -22.57 32.06
N LEU A 177 -14.93 -22.08 33.10
CA LEU A 177 -13.56 -22.24 33.55
C LEU A 177 -13.02 -23.69 33.46
N ALA A 178 -12.01 -23.93 32.63
CA ALA A 178 -10.92 -24.88 32.91
C ALA A 178 -9.78 -24.75 31.88
N GLY A 179 -8.57 -24.42 32.35
CA GLY A 179 -7.32 -24.81 31.69
C GLY A 179 -6.55 -23.72 30.96
N ASN A 180 -5.42 -23.33 31.57
CA ASN A 180 -4.26 -22.62 31.00
C ASN A 180 -4.36 -21.08 30.93
N THR A 181 -4.17 -20.44 32.08
CA THR A 181 -3.70 -19.06 32.19
C THR A 181 -2.22 -18.96 31.75
N LEU A 182 -2.00 -18.55 30.50
CA LEU A 182 -0.77 -17.85 30.13
C LEU A 182 -1.02 -16.36 30.36
N MET A 183 -0.56 -15.85 31.50
CA MET A 183 -0.66 -14.44 31.88
C MET A 183 0.28 -13.62 30.98
N HIS A 184 -0.26 -12.82 30.07
CA HIS A 184 0.50 -11.72 29.48
C HIS A 184 0.59 -10.60 30.52
N ALA A 185 1.78 -10.44 31.10
CA ALA A 185 2.14 -9.24 31.85
C ALA A 185 2.15 -8.03 30.90
N ASP A 186 2.00 -6.85 31.49
CA ASP A 186 2.09 -5.52 30.86
C ASP A 186 0.73 -4.99 30.35
N SER A 187 -0.19 -4.82 31.30
CA SER A 187 -1.22 -3.79 31.19
C SER A 187 -0.76 -2.57 31.99
N ASP A 188 -0.42 -1.50 31.29
CA ASP A 188 -0.17 -0.18 31.85
C ASP A 188 -1.40 0.28 32.64
N LEU A 189 -1.35 0.14 33.97
CA LEU A 189 -2.33 0.73 34.88
C LEU A 189 -1.66 1.92 35.58
N SER A 190 -2.01 3.13 35.14
CA SER A 190 -1.69 4.37 35.83
C SER A 190 -2.35 4.36 37.21
N MET A 191 -1.55 4.10 38.25
CA MET A 191 -2.00 3.99 39.62
C MET A 191 -2.10 5.38 40.27
N SER A 192 -3.23 6.06 40.08
CA SER A 192 -3.55 7.27 40.83
C SER A 192 -5.05 7.35 41.12
N THR A 193 -5.55 6.49 42.00
CA THR A 193 -6.76 6.77 42.81
C THR A 193 -6.84 5.81 44.00
N GLN A 194 -7.02 6.39 45.18
CA GLN A 194 -7.12 5.71 46.48
C GLN A 194 -8.46 4.96 46.59
N ILE A 195 -8.43 3.68 46.97
CA ILE A 195 -9.61 2.92 47.42
C ILE A 195 -9.22 2.13 48.69
N PRO A 196 -10.06 2.11 49.75
CA PRO A 196 -9.63 1.77 51.11
C PRO A 196 -9.52 0.26 51.39
N ARG A 197 -8.57 -0.07 52.29
CA ARG A 197 -8.27 -1.41 52.83
C ARG A 197 -9.45 -2.00 53.61
N VAL A 198 -9.79 -3.24 53.30
CA VAL A 198 -10.49 -4.15 54.24
C VAL A 198 -9.52 -5.27 54.62
N GLN A 199 -9.29 -5.42 55.92
CA GLN A 199 -8.45 -6.46 56.53
C GLN A 199 -9.26 -7.74 56.76
N SER A 200 -8.68 -8.90 56.46
CA SER A 200 -9.05 -10.15 57.12
C SER A 200 -7.80 -11.00 57.40
N VAL A 201 -7.74 -11.47 58.65
CA VAL A 201 -6.61 -12.13 59.32
C VAL A 201 -6.69 -13.66 59.11
N PRO A 202 -5.57 -14.41 59.08
CA PRO A 202 -5.57 -15.87 58.98
C PRO A 202 -5.58 -16.56 60.36
N THR A 203 -6.20 -17.74 60.46
CA THR A 203 -6.09 -18.63 61.63
C THR A 203 -5.66 -20.03 61.20
N ILE A 204 -4.64 -20.56 61.86
CA ILE A 204 -3.99 -21.87 61.71
C ILE A 204 -4.59 -22.88 62.70
N GLY A 205 -4.74 -24.15 62.29
CA GLY A 205 -4.59 -25.29 63.22
C GLY A 205 -5.47 -26.54 63.00
N THR A 206 -4.79 -27.70 62.90
CA THR A 206 -5.20 -29.11 63.17
C THR A 206 -5.47 -30.09 61.99
N PRO A 207 -5.10 -31.39 62.12
CA PRO A 207 -4.37 -32.11 61.06
C PRO A 207 -5.04 -33.36 60.44
N PHE A 208 -4.54 -33.72 59.26
CA PHE A 208 -4.29 -35.05 58.63
C PHE A 208 -5.23 -36.25 58.90
N VAL A 209 -5.89 -36.77 57.86
CA VAL A 209 -6.09 -38.23 57.63
C VAL A 209 -6.15 -38.53 56.12
N SER A 210 -5.30 -39.45 55.68
CA SER A 210 -5.28 -40.07 54.35
C SER A 210 -5.97 -41.43 54.40
N HIS A 211 -6.99 -41.66 53.57
CA HIS A 211 -7.50 -43.00 53.27
C HIS A 211 -7.78 -43.17 51.77
N THR A 212 -7.08 -44.15 51.21
CA THR A 212 -7.30 -44.83 49.94
C THR A 212 -8.56 -45.68 50.00
N THR A 213 -9.44 -45.58 49.00
CA THR A 213 -10.25 -46.73 48.56
C THR A 213 -10.71 -46.54 47.12
N ASP A 214 -10.36 -47.52 46.29
CA ASP A 214 -10.82 -47.74 44.93
C ASP A 214 -12.34 -47.94 44.89
N VAL A 215 -13.02 -47.28 43.93
CA VAL A 215 -14.28 -47.77 43.38
C VAL A 215 -14.26 -47.64 41.86
N ILE A 216 -14.19 -48.81 41.22
CA ILE A 216 -14.36 -49.05 39.80
C ILE A 216 -15.81 -48.71 39.43
N HIS A 217 -16.03 -47.80 38.47
CA HIS A 217 -17.34 -47.63 37.84
C HIS A 217 -17.27 -48.05 36.37
N MET A 218 -18.08 -49.07 36.06
CA MET A 218 -18.22 -49.69 34.76
C MET A 218 -18.89 -48.74 33.75
N ILE A 219 -18.31 -48.70 32.56
CA ILE A 219 -18.86 -48.10 31.35
C ILE A 219 -20.06 -48.93 30.89
N ARG A 220 -21.21 -48.27 30.66
CA ARG A 220 -22.36 -48.86 29.95
C ARG A 220 -22.68 -47.97 28.76
N ASP A 221 -22.17 -48.36 27.60
CA ASP A 221 -22.44 -47.70 26.32
C ASP A 221 -23.88 -47.92 25.86
N SER A 222 -24.54 -46.85 25.41
CA SER A 222 -25.80 -46.91 24.66
C SER A 222 -25.63 -46.12 23.35
N PRO A 223 -26.04 -46.65 22.17
CA PRO A 223 -25.55 -46.18 20.88
C PRO A 223 -26.55 -45.24 20.19
N VAL A 224 -26.48 -43.94 20.45
CA VAL A 224 -27.19 -42.91 19.64
C VAL A 224 -26.36 -41.62 19.58
N HIS A 225 -25.20 -41.61 18.91
CA HIS A 225 -24.36 -40.39 18.83
C HIS A 225 -23.66 -40.15 17.46
N TRP A 226 -24.05 -40.87 16.41
CA TRP A 226 -23.44 -40.71 15.09
C TRP A 226 -24.20 -39.71 14.19
N ASN A 227 -25.54 -39.81 14.14
CA ASN A 227 -26.35 -39.00 13.20
C ASN A 227 -26.50 -37.51 13.57
N VAL A 228 -26.39 -37.12 14.84
CA VAL A 228 -26.53 -35.70 15.23
C VAL A 228 -25.28 -34.90 14.86
N ARG A 229 -24.09 -35.52 14.96
CA ARG A 229 -22.81 -34.86 14.71
C ARG A 229 -22.55 -34.60 13.23
N GLU A 230 -22.98 -35.52 12.35
CA GLU A 230 -22.95 -35.32 10.90
C GLU A 230 -23.95 -34.27 10.45
N ASN A 231 -25.18 -34.29 10.97
CA ASN A 231 -26.18 -33.28 10.62
C ASN A 231 -25.74 -31.87 11.04
N LEU A 232 -25.03 -31.72 12.16
CA LEU A 232 -24.47 -30.43 12.57
C LEU A 232 -23.31 -29.96 11.67
N LYS A 233 -22.46 -30.89 11.20
CA LYS A 233 -21.37 -30.60 10.26
C LYS A 233 -21.91 -30.26 8.87
N GLN A 234 -22.92 -30.98 8.39
CA GLN A 234 -23.57 -30.74 7.10
C GLN A 234 -24.32 -29.39 7.13
N LYS A 235 -24.97 -29.06 8.25
CA LYS A 235 -25.66 -27.76 8.43
C LYS A 235 -24.66 -26.59 8.56
N LYS A 236 -23.51 -26.79 9.20
CA LYS A 236 -22.39 -25.81 9.20
C LYS A 236 -21.74 -25.65 7.82
N LYS A 237 -21.58 -26.73 7.06
CA LYS A 237 -21.03 -26.71 5.69
C LYS A 237 -22.00 -26.03 4.72
N ASN A 238 -23.30 -26.34 4.79
CA ASN A 238 -24.32 -25.70 3.98
C ASN A 238 -24.53 -24.23 4.38
N ALA A 239 -24.39 -23.88 5.66
CA ALA A 239 -24.42 -22.48 6.10
C ALA A 239 -23.17 -21.71 5.62
N ALA A 240 -21.99 -22.34 5.65
CA ALA A 240 -20.76 -21.76 5.09
C ALA A 240 -20.83 -21.61 3.57
N ASP A 241 -21.37 -22.61 2.85
CA ASP A 241 -21.55 -22.56 1.40
C ASP A 241 -22.64 -21.56 0.99
N LYS A 242 -23.69 -21.39 1.79
CA LYS A 242 -24.72 -20.36 1.59
C LYS A 242 -24.20 -18.95 1.89
N LEU A 243 -23.37 -18.79 2.93
CA LEU A 243 -22.61 -17.56 3.20
C LEU A 243 -21.62 -17.24 2.07
N LEU A 244 -20.95 -18.24 1.48
CA LEU A 244 -20.03 -18.05 0.35
C LEU A 244 -20.78 -17.69 -0.95
N LEU A 245 -22.00 -18.19 -1.14
CA LEU A 245 -22.85 -17.86 -2.28
C LEU A 245 -23.51 -16.48 -2.13
N GLU A 246 -23.93 -16.11 -0.92
CA GLU A 246 -24.49 -14.79 -0.60
C GLU A 246 -23.41 -13.69 -0.62
N LYS A 247 -22.17 -13.97 -0.18
CA LYS A 247 -21.02 -13.04 -0.31
C LYS A 247 -20.66 -12.71 -1.75
N ARG A 248 -21.03 -13.58 -2.69
CA ARG A 248 -20.79 -13.38 -4.13
C ARG A 248 -21.87 -12.52 -4.79
N ASN A 249 -23.07 -12.46 -4.21
CA ASN A 249 -24.21 -11.72 -4.74
C ASN A 249 -24.43 -10.34 -4.09
N GLY A 250 -23.79 -10.07 -2.94
CA GLY A 250 -23.86 -8.79 -2.23
C GLY A 250 -22.59 -7.93 -2.28
N MET A 251 -21.63 -8.22 -3.18
CA MET A 251 -20.50 -7.32 -3.40
C MET A 251 -21.01 -6.04 -4.07
N ALA A 252 -21.11 -4.94 -3.31
CA ALA A 252 -21.02 -3.61 -3.91
C ALA A 252 -19.80 -3.63 -4.84
N SER A 253 -20.06 -3.54 -6.14
CA SER A 253 -19.04 -3.71 -7.17
C SER A 253 -17.93 -2.69 -6.93
N ILE A 254 -16.75 -3.16 -6.52
CA ILE A 254 -15.55 -2.33 -6.49
C ILE A 254 -15.43 -1.72 -7.90
N PRO A 255 -15.34 -0.38 -8.04
CA PRO A 255 -15.32 0.24 -9.35
C PRO A 255 -14.25 -0.37 -10.26
N GLU A 256 -14.60 -0.51 -11.54
CA GLU A 256 -13.83 -1.31 -12.48
C GLU A 256 -12.38 -0.86 -12.68
N ASN A 257 -12.10 0.41 -12.42
CA ASN A 257 -10.80 1.06 -12.48
C ASN A 257 -9.88 0.72 -11.30
N ILE A 258 -10.43 0.43 -10.12
CA ILE A 258 -9.69 0.06 -8.92
C ILE A 258 -9.16 -1.39 -9.03
N THR A 259 -9.85 -2.22 -9.82
CA THR A 259 -9.46 -3.62 -10.10
C THR A 259 -8.58 -3.79 -11.33
N ILE A 260 -8.11 -2.69 -11.94
CA ILE A 260 -7.32 -2.69 -13.18
C ILE A 260 -6.10 -3.62 -13.12
N PHE A 261 -5.43 -3.70 -11.97
CA PHE A 261 -4.22 -4.51 -11.78
C PHE A 261 -4.52 -6.01 -11.58
N GLN A 262 -5.76 -6.37 -11.25
CA GLN A 262 -6.18 -7.75 -11.07
C GLN A 262 -6.74 -8.36 -12.36
N LYS A 263 -7.29 -7.53 -13.25
CA LYS A 263 -7.88 -7.97 -14.51
C LYS A 263 -6.80 -8.43 -15.50
N LYS A 264 -7.14 -9.43 -16.33
CA LYS A 264 -6.31 -9.86 -17.46
C LYS A 264 -6.56 -8.97 -18.67
N HIS A 265 -5.52 -8.30 -19.15
CA HIS A 265 -5.57 -7.36 -20.26
C HIS A 265 -5.28 -8.06 -21.58
N LYS A 266 -6.34 -8.45 -22.31
CA LYS A 266 -6.20 -9.19 -23.59
C LYS A 266 -5.55 -8.37 -24.71
N LYS A 267 -5.74 -7.04 -24.71
CA LYS A 267 -5.24 -6.09 -25.73
C LYS A 267 -4.91 -4.74 -25.09
N GLY A 268 -3.93 -4.71 -24.18
CA GLY A 268 -3.47 -3.48 -23.54
C GLY A 268 -2.16 -2.93 -24.12
N THR A 269 -1.86 -1.69 -23.80
CA THR A 269 -0.55 -1.06 -24.07
C THR A 269 0.03 -0.51 -22.76
N ILE A 270 1.33 -0.71 -22.57
CA ILE A 270 2.11 -0.11 -21.51
C ILE A 270 3.06 0.87 -22.19
N ASP A 271 2.89 2.16 -21.92
CA ASP A 271 3.75 3.20 -22.47
C ASP A 271 4.76 3.64 -21.42
N VAL A 272 6.03 3.64 -21.79
CA VAL A 272 7.15 4.06 -20.94
C VAL A 272 7.72 5.35 -21.50
N TRP A 273 7.65 6.43 -20.74
CA TRP A 273 8.22 7.72 -21.07
C TRP A 273 9.55 7.87 -20.34
N TRP A 274 10.64 7.46 -21.01
CA TRP A 274 11.97 7.55 -20.45
C TRP A 274 12.58 8.93 -20.73
N LEU A 275 12.36 9.85 -19.81
CA LEU A 275 12.67 11.27 -19.98
C LEU A 275 13.94 11.72 -19.27
N TYR A 276 14.41 10.93 -18.30
CA TYR A 276 15.55 11.22 -17.46
C TYR A 276 16.32 9.93 -17.18
N ASP A 277 17.61 10.05 -16.89
CA ASP A 277 18.39 8.94 -16.36
C ASP A 277 18.05 8.77 -14.86
N ASP A 278 17.19 7.81 -14.57
CA ASP A 278 16.68 7.48 -13.24
C ASP A 278 17.28 6.17 -12.70
N GLY A 279 18.44 5.76 -13.23
CA GLY A 279 19.04 4.46 -12.92
C GLY A 279 18.27 3.27 -13.51
N GLY A 280 17.36 3.51 -14.45
CA GLY A 280 16.64 2.49 -15.21
C GLY A 280 15.40 1.93 -14.51
N LEU A 281 14.96 2.52 -13.39
CA LEU A 281 13.78 2.04 -12.66
C LEU A 281 12.50 2.19 -13.49
N THR A 282 12.34 3.31 -14.20
CA THR A 282 11.24 3.61 -15.14
C THR A 282 11.11 2.57 -16.24
N ILE A 283 12.19 1.88 -16.61
CA ILE A 283 12.17 0.78 -17.59
C ILE A 283 11.95 -0.57 -16.90
N LEU A 284 12.60 -0.77 -15.75
CA LEU A 284 12.54 -2.03 -15.00
C LEU A 284 11.10 -2.32 -14.52
N LEU A 285 10.39 -1.34 -13.98
CA LEU A 285 9.05 -1.54 -13.43
C LEU A 285 8.04 -2.01 -14.50
N PRO A 286 7.89 -1.34 -15.67
CA PRO A 286 7.07 -1.83 -16.78
C PRO A 286 7.44 -3.21 -17.27
N TYR A 287 8.74 -3.53 -17.34
CA TYR A 287 9.21 -4.86 -17.75
C TYR A 287 8.76 -5.93 -16.74
N ILE A 288 8.93 -5.67 -15.44
CA ILE A 288 8.46 -6.57 -14.39
C ILE A 288 6.95 -6.78 -14.51
N ILE A 289 6.18 -5.72 -14.76
CA ILE A 289 4.73 -5.80 -14.96
C ILE A 289 4.37 -6.61 -16.21
N SER A 290 5.04 -6.37 -17.34
CA SER A 290 4.77 -7.09 -18.60
C SER A 290 5.08 -8.58 -18.51
N THR A 291 5.95 -9.02 -17.60
CA THR A 291 6.18 -10.46 -17.33
C THR A 291 5.09 -11.12 -16.46
N ARG A 292 3.99 -10.42 -16.12
CA ARG A 292 2.88 -10.95 -15.32
C ARG A 292 1.77 -11.48 -16.22
N SER A 293 1.15 -12.60 -15.85
CA SER A 293 0.07 -13.25 -16.63
C SER A 293 -1.11 -12.33 -16.98
N ASN A 294 -1.35 -11.31 -16.15
CA ASN A 294 -2.41 -10.33 -16.35
C ASN A 294 -2.06 -9.29 -17.42
N TRP A 295 -0.77 -9.08 -17.70
CA TRP A 295 -0.23 -8.04 -18.58
C TRP A 295 0.71 -8.61 -19.66
N GLU A 296 0.86 -9.93 -19.74
CA GLU A 296 1.78 -10.64 -20.66
C GLU A 296 1.50 -10.37 -22.14
N THR A 297 0.24 -10.09 -22.45
CA THR A 297 -0.23 -9.77 -23.81
C THR A 297 -0.21 -8.28 -24.12
N CYS A 298 0.16 -7.43 -23.15
CA CYS A 298 0.23 -5.99 -23.37
C CYS A 298 1.48 -5.63 -24.19
N LYS A 299 1.31 -4.70 -25.14
CA LYS A 299 2.43 -4.16 -25.93
C LYS A 299 3.17 -3.11 -25.12
N LEU A 300 4.48 -3.30 -24.94
CA LEU A 300 5.34 -2.31 -24.30
C LEU A 300 5.86 -1.33 -25.36
N ARG A 301 5.53 -0.04 -25.27
CA ARG A 301 6.02 1.02 -26.16
C ARG A 301 6.93 1.96 -25.37
N ILE A 302 8.04 2.37 -25.97
CA ILE A 302 9.03 3.22 -25.31
C ILE A 302 9.08 4.56 -26.04
N PHE A 303 8.99 5.64 -25.28
CA PHE A 303 9.14 7.02 -25.72
C PHE A 303 10.38 7.56 -25.01
N ALA A 304 11.46 7.83 -25.74
CA ALA A 304 12.72 8.28 -25.18
C ALA A 304 13.00 9.73 -25.59
N LEU A 305 13.50 10.55 -24.67
CA LEU A 305 13.87 11.93 -24.97
C LEU A 305 15.05 11.96 -25.94
N ALA A 306 14.89 12.63 -27.07
CA ALA A 306 15.96 12.88 -28.02
C ALA A 306 16.80 14.08 -27.57
N ASN A 307 18.12 13.98 -27.71
CA ASN A 307 19.01 15.13 -27.51
C ASN A 307 19.32 15.75 -28.87
N HIS A 308 18.94 17.02 -29.06
CA HIS A 308 19.11 17.77 -30.31
C HIS A 308 20.56 17.87 -30.83
N LYS A 309 21.56 17.54 -30.00
CA LYS A 309 22.99 17.58 -30.39
C LYS A 309 23.45 16.35 -31.19
N GLN A 310 22.69 15.27 -31.19
CA GLN A 310 23.05 14.05 -31.92
C GLN A 310 21.94 13.71 -32.93
N GLU A 311 22.31 12.93 -33.94
CA GLU A 311 21.36 12.42 -34.91
C GLU A 311 20.39 11.43 -34.24
N ILE A 312 19.08 11.60 -34.50
CA ILE A 312 18.02 10.78 -33.90
C ILE A 312 18.26 9.28 -34.15
N GLY A 313 18.70 8.92 -35.37
CA GLY A 313 18.97 7.52 -35.71
C GLY A 313 20.15 6.91 -34.94
N ALA A 314 21.11 7.71 -34.48
CA ALA A 314 22.19 7.21 -33.62
C ALA A 314 21.69 6.95 -32.19
N GLN A 315 20.84 7.83 -31.66
CA GLN A 315 20.22 7.67 -30.34
C GLN A 315 19.25 6.50 -30.29
N GLU A 316 18.48 6.29 -31.36
CA GLU A 316 17.59 5.14 -31.49
C GLU A 316 18.39 3.83 -31.42
N LYS A 317 19.51 3.74 -32.15
CA LYS A 317 20.41 2.58 -32.08
C LYS A 317 21.03 2.37 -30.71
N GLU A 318 21.47 3.44 -30.04
CA GLU A 318 22.01 3.36 -28.68
C GLU A 318 20.97 2.82 -27.70
N MET A 319 19.72 3.30 -27.79
CA MET A 319 18.63 2.80 -26.96
C MET A 319 18.27 1.36 -27.28
N ASP A 320 18.24 0.98 -28.55
CA ASP A 320 18.04 -0.42 -28.95
C ASP A 320 19.12 -1.34 -28.34
N GLU A 321 20.39 -0.92 -28.36
CA GLU A 321 21.48 -1.67 -27.73
C GLU A 321 21.29 -1.81 -26.21
N ILE A 322 20.88 -0.74 -25.52
CA ILE A 322 20.61 -0.76 -24.08
C ILE A 322 19.49 -1.75 -23.77
N MET A 323 18.39 -1.69 -24.53
CA MET A 323 17.24 -2.59 -24.37
C MET A 323 17.61 -4.05 -24.66
N CYS A 324 18.44 -4.30 -25.69
CA CYS A 324 18.97 -5.63 -26.00
C CYS A 324 19.85 -6.16 -24.85
N LYS A 325 20.76 -5.35 -24.30
CA LYS A 325 21.60 -5.73 -23.15
C LYS A 325 20.75 -6.03 -21.91
N ALA A 326 19.70 -5.24 -21.69
CA ALA A 326 18.73 -5.45 -20.62
C ALA A 326 17.77 -6.62 -20.88
N ARG A 327 17.74 -7.17 -22.11
CA ARG A 327 16.83 -8.23 -22.57
C ARG A 327 15.36 -7.85 -22.47
N ILE A 328 15.07 -6.58 -22.69
CA ILE A 328 13.72 -6.02 -22.63
C ILE A 328 13.15 -5.99 -24.04
N LYS A 329 12.05 -6.71 -24.24
CA LYS A 329 11.31 -6.70 -25.51
C LYS A 329 10.29 -5.57 -25.49
N TYR A 330 10.34 -4.73 -26.51
CA TYR A 330 9.37 -3.67 -26.74
C TYR A 330 8.77 -3.81 -28.15
N SER A 331 7.62 -3.17 -28.37
CA SER A 331 6.86 -3.20 -29.63
C SER A 331 7.21 -2.04 -30.55
N SER A 332 7.57 -0.88 -29.98
CA SER A 332 7.98 0.31 -30.73
C SER A 332 8.81 1.23 -29.84
N LEU A 333 9.85 1.84 -30.40
CA LEU A 333 10.62 2.93 -29.81
C LEU A 333 10.30 4.20 -30.60
N LYS A 334 10.01 5.31 -29.90
CA LYS A 334 9.83 6.63 -30.50
C LYS A 334 10.71 7.63 -29.78
N MET A 335 11.61 8.27 -30.53
CA MET A 335 12.38 9.40 -30.02
C MET A 335 11.49 10.65 -30.01
N VAL A 336 11.51 11.38 -28.89
CA VAL A 336 10.69 12.59 -28.66
C VAL A 336 11.63 13.77 -28.47
N ASP A 337 11.59 14.72 -29.40
CA ASP A 337 12.38 15.97 -29.40
C ASP A 337 11.54 17.21 -29.05
N ASP A 338 10.22 17.13 -29.20
CA ASP A 338 9.29 18.26 -29.03
C ASP A 338 9.01 18.71 -27.58
N ILE A 339 9.72 18.20 -26.58
CA ILE A 339 9.44 18.49 -25.15
C ILE A 339 9.85 19.92 -24.76
N SER A 340 10.79 20.52 -25.49
CA SER A 340 11.25 21.89 -25.28
C SER A 340 10.45 22.94 -26.05
N VAL A 341 9.49 22.52 -26.88
CA VAL A 341 8.62 23.43 -27.63
C VAL A 341 7.62 24.11 -26.68
N GLU A 342 7.30 25.37 -26.93
CA GLU A 342 6.32 26.09 -26.13
C GLU A 342 4.94 25.41 -26.17
N PRO A 343 4.25 25.30 -25.02
CA PRO A 343 2.91 24.69 -24.96
C PRO A 343 1.86 25.54 -25.67
N LYS A 344 0.74 24.91 -26.06
CA LYS A 344 -0.39 25.60 -26.70
C LYS A 344 -1.01 26.62 -25.74
N GLN A 345 -1.54 27.72 -26.30
CA GLN A 345 -2.19 28.78 -25.51
C GLN A 345 -3.35 28.27 -24.65
N GLU A 346 -4.08 27.26 -25.13
CA GLU A 346 -5.15 26.59 -24.38
C GLU A 346 -4.62 25.91 -23.10
N THR A 347 -3.46 25.26 -23.20
CA THR A 347 -2.80 24.57 -22.08
C THR A 347 -2.27 25.57 -21.06
N LEU A 348 -1.72 26.70 -21.51
CA LEU A 348 -1.31 27.81 -20.64
C LEU A 348 -2.52 28.38 -19.88
N SER A 349 -3.60 28.68 -20.61
CA SER A 349 -4.84 29.20 -20.02
C SER A 349 -5.45 28.23 -19.01
N PHE A 350 -5.31 26.92 -19.24
CA PHE A 350 -5.71 25.89 -18.28
C PHE A 350 -4.85 25.91 -17.02
N PHE A 351 -3.52 26.04 -17.16
CA PHE A 351 -2.60 26.11 -16.03
C PHE A 351 -2.84 27.36 -15.17
N ASP A 352 -3.00 28.52 -15.79
CA ASP A 352 -3.25 29.79 -15.09
C ASP A 352 -4.53 29.73 -14.24
N LYS A 353 -5.58 29.07 -14.75
CA LYS A 353 -6.82 28.81 -14.00
C LYS A 353 -6.63 27.80 -12.86
N LEU A 354 -5.68 26.89 -12.98
CA LEU A 354 -5.43 25.85 -11.98
C LEU A 354 -4.64 26.39 -10.78
N ILE A 355 -3.75 27.36 -11.01
CA ILE A 355 -2.93 27.97 -9.95
C ILE A 355 -3.52 29.26 -9.38
N SER A 356 -4.67 29.74 -9.89
CA SER A 356 -5.24 31.04 -9.50
C SER A 356 -5.42 31.18 -7.99
N ASP A 357 -5.85 30.12 -7.33
CA ASP A 357 -6.17 30.11 -5.90
C ASP A 357 -4.92 30.05 -5.03
N PHE A 358 -3.77 29.73 -5.63
CA PHE A 358 -2.47 29.61 -4.98
C PHE A 358 -1.54 30.79 -5.30
N ARG A 359 -2.02 31.82 -6.01
CA ARG A 359 -1.21 32.97 -6.42
C ARG A 359 -1.36 34.12 -5.42
N MET A 360 -0.24 34.64 -4.93
CA MET A 360 -0.21 35.83 -4.06
C MET A 360 0.79 36.86 -4.57
N ASN A 361 0.40 38.15 -4.48
CA ASN A 361 1.21 39.28 -4.92
C ASN A 361 2.11 39.83 -3.81
N ASP A 362 1.73 39.64 -2.53
CA ASP A 362 2.43 40.23 -1.40
C ASP A 362 3.38 39.23 -0.75
N SER A 363 4.65 39.60 -0.71
CA SER A 363 5.82 38.87 -0.18
C SER A 363 5.90 38.82 1.35
N SER A 364 4.81 39.20 2.04
CA SER A 364 4.82 39.43 3.49
C SER A 364 4.64 38.16 4.31
N ASP A 365 3.94 37.16 3.77
CA ASP A 365 3.73 35.87 4.41
C ASP A 365 4.56 34.81 3.68
N ASN A 366 5.66 34.36 4.31
CA ASN A 366 6.45 33.19 3.91
C ASN A 366 5.66 31.88 4.11
N SER A 367 4.40 31.83 3.67
CA SER A 367 3.63 30.60 3.63
C SER A 367 4.08 29.81 2.39
N GLU A 368 4.79 28.71 2.60
CA GLU A 368 5.37 27.80 1.58
C GLU A 368 4.37 27.26 0.53
N CYS A 369 3.07 27.56 0.67
CA CYS A 369 2.01 27.08 -0.20
C CYS A 369 1.50 28.10 -1.24
N TYR A 370 2.04 29.32 -1.27
CA TYR A 370 1.70 30.30 -2.31
C TYR A 370 2.81 30.43 -3.34
N VAL A 371 2.42 30.76 -4.56
CA VAL A 371 3.31 30.93 -5.70
C VAL A 371 3.36 32.42 -6.05
N THR A 372 4.57 32.96 -6.06
CA THR A 372 4.82 34.34 -6.46
C THR A 372 5.06 34.46 -7.96
N ASP A 373 4.81 35.65 -8.51
CA ASP A 373 5.09 35.95 -9.92
C ASP A 373 6.57 35.82 -10.26
N PHE A 374 7.44 36.11 -9.31
CA PHE A 374 8.88 35.95 -9.44
C PHE A 374 9.28 34.46 -9.59
N GLU A 375 8.69 33.57 -8.78
CA GLU A 375 8.94 32.13 -8.88
C GLU A 375 8.41 31.54 -10.18
N LEU A 376 7.21 31.96 -10.63
CA LEU A 376 6.64 31.55 -11.92
C LEU A 376 7.56 31.93 -13.07
N GLN A 377 8.11 33.14 -13.04
CA GLN A 377 9.04 33.60 -14.07
C GLN A 377 10.36 32.81 -14.04
N ASN A 378 10.90 32.54 -12.84
CA ASN A 378 12.16 31.80 -12.69
C ASN A 378 12.03 30.32 -13.10
N LEU A 379 10.87 29.70 -12.87
CA LEU A 379 10.60 28.30 -13.18
C LEU A 379 9.83 28.11 -14.50
N ARG A 380 9.71 29.16 -15.31
CA ARG A 380 8.91 29.16 -16.54
C ARG A 380 9.25 28.01 -17.48
N ASP A 381 10.53 27.77 -17.75
CA ASP A 381 10.97 26.69 -18.64
C ASP A 381 10.57 25.31 -18.12
N LYS A 382 10.66 25.12 -16.80
CA LYS A 382 10.24 23.87 -16.14
C LYS A 382 8.74 23.68 -16.24
N THR A 383 7.96 24.75 -16.04
CA THR A 383 6.50 24.74 -16.18
C THR A 383 6.09 24.44 -17.62
N HIS A 384 6.64 25.17 -18.59
CA HIS A 384 6.39 24.95 -20.02
C HIS A 384 6.69 23.51 -20.43
N ARG A 385 7.83 22.96 -19.97
CA ARG A 385 8.21 21.56 -20.24
C ARG A 385 7.15 20.57 -19.74
N GLN A 386 6.62 20.76 -18.52
CA GLN A 386 5.59 19.87 -17.97
C GLN A 386 4.25 20.02 -18.71
N LEU A 387 3.88 21.24 -19.12
CA LEU A 387 2.68 21.49 -19.91
C LEU A 387 2.77 20.88 -21.31
N ARG A 388 3.92 21.03 -21.97
CA ARG A 388 4.16 20.41 -23.28
C ARG A 388 4.14 18.88 -23.18
N LEU A 389 4.75 18.33 -22.14
CA LEU A 389 4.72 16.89 -21.87
C LEU A 389 3.29 16.35 -21.68
N ARG A 390 2.41 17.11 -21.01
CA ARG A 390 0.99 16.76 -20.90
C ARG A 390 0.33 16.64 -22.28
N GLU A 391 0.60 17.56 -23.21
CA GLU A 391 0.04 17.51 -24.56
C GLU A 391 0.51 16.26 -25.31
N LEU A 392 1.82 15.97 -25.25
CA LEU A 392 2.42 14.81 -25.88
C LEU A 392 1.86 13.49 -25.32
N LEU A 393 1.60 13.44 -24.01
CA LEU A 393 0.94 12.30 -23.36
C LEU A 393 -0.49 12.10 -23.87
N LEU A 394 -1.27 13.16 -24.02
CA LEU A 394 -2.64 13.07 -24.55
C LEU A 394 -2.65 12.66 -26.03
N GLU A 395 -1.69 13.14 -26.81
CA GLU A 395 -1.58 12.82 -28.24
C GLU A 395 -1.14 11.37 -28.49
N ASN A 396 -0.22 10.81 -27.69
CA ASN A 396 0.41 9.51 -27.96
C ASN A 396 -0.09 8.36 -27.05
N SER A 397 -0.57 8.68 -25.85
CA SER A 397 -0.85 7.71 -24.77
C SER A 397 -2.29 7.78 -24.22
N SER A 398 -3.22 8.47 -24.89
CA SER A 398 -4.63 8.59 -24.45
C SER A 398 -5.38 7.26 -24.37
N GLN A 399 -5.03 6.28 -25.20
CA GLN A 399 -5.65 4.94 -25.23
C GLN A 399 -4.87 3.91 -24.40
N SER A 400 -3.81 4.33 -23.71
CA SER A 400 -2.91 3.39 -23.04
C SER A 400 -3.46 2.90 -21.71
N THR A 401 -3.18 1.63 -21.41
CA THR A 401 -3.66 0.97 -20.19
C THR A 401 -2.84 1.41 -18.97
N LEU A 402 -1.54 1.59 -19.17
CA LEU A 402 -0.62 2.08 -18.14
C LEU A 402 0.40 3.01 -18.80
N VAL A 403 0.66 4.13 -18.15
CA VAL A 403 1.75 5.04 -18.51
C VAL A 403 2.72 5.07 -17.33
N VAL A 404 4.00 4.87 -17.60
CA VAL A 404 5.09 4.99 -16.62
C VAL A 404 6.02 6.10 -17.09
N MET A 405 6.33 7.03 -16.18
CA MET A 405 7.11 8.24 -16.43
C MET A 405 7.91 8.63 -15.20
#